data_AF-A0A8J5J9D8-F1
#
_entry.id   AF-A0A8J5J9D8-F1
#
_cell.length_a   1.000
_cell.length_b   1.000
_cell.length_c   1.000
_cell.angle_alpha   90.00
_cell.angle_beta   90.00
_cell.angle_gamma   90.00
#
_symmetry.space_group_name_H-M   'P 1'
#
loop_
_entity.id
_entity.type
_entity.pdbx_description
1 polymer ?
#
loop_
_entity_poly.entity_id
_entity_poly.type
_entity_poly.pdbx_seq_one_letter_code
_entity_poly.pdbx_strand_id
1 'polypeptide(L)'
;MSSAGEAAVPGQRLATADGKLKAGNGAYMRDGVIFASICGKWRISQDVVEVTRTNKTVAPAQVLRLGDIVICRVAKITSRQVMVDILCVGETVLKEAFPGTIRLEDVRNHDIDKLVMEEVFSPGMLVKAAVLSFGDTRSYFLSTAKPGLGVVRQPTQQDSQTTDMETD
;
A
#
# COMPACT_ATOMS: atom_id res chain seq x y z
N MET A 1 21.04 -24.58 -14.52
CA MET A 1 19.95 -24.37 -15.49
C MET A 1 18.82 -23.65 -14.78
N SER A 2 18.76 -22.32 -14.89
CA SER A 2 17.69 -21.50 -14.32
C SER A 2 16.46 -21.61 -15.20
N SER A 3 15.49 -22.44 -14.81
CA SER A 3 14.16 -22.51 -15.41
C SER A 3 13.37 -21.25 -15.04
N ALA A 4 13.81 -20.10 -15.54
CA ALA A 4 13.19 -18.80 -15.32
C ALA A 4 12.42 -18.44 -16.60
N GLY A 5 11.09 -18.49 -16.55
CA GLY A 5 10.27 -17.99 -17.65
C GLY A 5 8.94 -18.68 -17.87
N GLU A 6 8.70 -19.85 -17.28
CA GLU A 6 7.46 -20.58 -17.52
C GLU A 6 6.31 -19.99 -16.70
N ALA A 7 5.11 -19.95 -17.30
CA ALA A 7 3.91 -19.58 -16.57
C ALA A 7 3.51 -20.76 -15.68
N ALA A 8 3.44 -20.52 -14.37
CA ALA A 8 2.88 -21.45 -13.41
C ALA A 8 1.37 -21.23 -13.28
N VAL A 9 0.63 -22.32 -13.12
CA VAL A 9 -0.78 -22.30 -12.71
C VAL A 9 -0.93 -22.77 -11.26
N PRO A 10 -1.96 -22.31 -10.52
CA PRO A 10 -2.22 -22.80 -9.18
C PRO A 10 -2.30 -24.33 -9.13
N GLY A 11 -1.56 -24.95 -8.20
CA GLY A 11 -1.46 -26.40 -8.05
C GLY A 11 -0.34 -27.05 -8.88
N GLN A 12 0.34 -26.31 -9.76
CA GLN A 12 1.49 -26.84 -10.51
C GLN A 12 2.69 -27.07 -9.59
N ARG A 13 3.33 -28.23 -9.75
CA ARG A 13 4.61 -28.56 -9.10
C ARG A 13 5.74 -27.77 -9.76
N LEU A 14 6.46 -26.98 -8.98
CA LEU A 14 7.56 -26.14 -9.46
C LEU A 14 8.93 -26.77 -9.18
N ALA A 15 9.17 -27.15 -7.94
CA ALA A 15 10.47 -27.66 -7.48
C ALA A 15 10.30 -28.65 -6.33
N THR A 16 11.25 -29.57 -6.17
CA THR A 16 11.37 -30.40 -4.96
C THR A 16 12.22 -29.63 -3.95
N ALA A 17 11.79 -29.59 -2.69
CA ALA A 17 12.48 -28.88 -1.63
C ALA A 17 13.76 -29.64 -1.25
N ASP A 18 14.90 -29.28 -1.84
CA ASP A 18 16.19 -29.95 -1.61
C ASP A 18 16.88 -29.45 -0.33
N GLY A 19 16.11 -29.29 0.76
CA GLY A 19 16.52 -28.78 2.07
C GLY A 19 16.90 -27.29 2.12
N LYS A 20 17.38 -26.72 1.01
CA LYS A 20 17.75 -25.30 0.89
C LYS A 20 16.63 -24.44 0.33
N LEU A 21 15.79 -25.00 -0.54
CA LEU A 21 14.70 -24.25 -1.18
C LEU A 21 13.52 -24.00 -0.24
N LYS A 22 13.13 -22.73 -0.11
CA LYS A 22 11.95 -22.26 0.62
C LYS A 22 10.87 -21.78 -0.35
N ALA A 23 9.61 -21.95 0.05
CA ALA A 23 8.49 -21.36 -0.66
C ALA A 23 8.39 -19.87 -0.31
N GLY A 24 8.41 -19.00 -1.33
CA GLY A 24 8.24 -17.56 -1.18
C GLY A 24 6.86 -17.09 -1.65
N ASN A 25 6.77 -15.84 -2.06
CA ASN A 25 5.48 -15.24 -2.45
C ASN A 25 4.85 -15.97 -3.64
N GLY A 26 3.58 -16.35 -3.53
CA GLY A 26 2.86 -17.06 -4.60
C GLY A 26 3.20 -18.55 -4.74
N ALA A 27 3.98 -19.11 -3.83
CA ALA A 27 4.27 -20.54 -3.74
C ALA A 27 4.00 -21.07 -2.32
N TYR A 28 3.73 -22.36 -2.20
CA TYR A 28 3.61 -23.03 -0.91
C TYR A 28 4.30 -24.39 -0.96
N MET A 29 4.71 -24.89 0.21
CA MET A 29 5.35 -26.19 0.33
C MET A 29 4.35 -27.20 0.90
N ARG A 30 4.26 -28.38 0.28
CA ARG A 30 3.50 -29.53 0.77
C ARG A 30 4.28 -30.80 0.47
N ASP A 31 4.48 -31.64 1.48
CA ASP A 31 5.16 -32.94 1.36
C ASP A 31 6.55 -32.87 0.70
N GLY A 32 7.35 -31.85 1.03
CA GLY A 32 8.69 -31.66 0.46
C GLY A 32 8.70 -31.20 -1.01
N VAL A 33 7.54 -30.78 -1.54
CA VAL A 33 7.39 -30.27 -2.90
C VAL A 33 6.81 -28.87 -2.85
N ILE A 34 7.34 -27.98 -3.69
CA ILE A 34 6.88 -26.60 -3.83
C ILE A 34 5.87 -26.53 -4.97
N PHE A 35 4.69 -26.01 -4.64
CA PHE A 35 3.58 -25.80 -5.56
C PHE A 35 3.31 -24.31 -5.74
N ALA A 36 2.81 -23.93 -6.91
CA ALA A 36 2.31 -22.57 -7.14
C ALA A 36 0.92 -22.39 -6.48
N SER A 37 0.69 -21.26 -5.81
CA SER A 37 -0.64 -20.87 -5.31
C SER A 37 -1.33 -19.85 -6.21
N ILE A 38 -0.58 -19.18 -7.08
CA ILE A 38 -1.10 -18.15 -7.99
C ILE A 38 -0.67 -18.43 -9.44
N CYS A 39 -1.43 -17.91 -10.39
CA CYS A 39 -1.05 -17.95 -11.81
C CYS A 39 -0.05 -16.83 -12.12
N GLY A 40 1.08 -17.15 -12.75
CA GLY A 40 2.09 -16.13 -13.06
C GLY A 40 3.42 -16.69 -13.52
N LYS A 41 4.40 -15.80 -13.70
CA LYS A 41 5.77 -16.22 -14.00
C LYS A 41 6.43 -16.62 -12.69
N TRP A 42 7.06 -17.78 -12.66
CA TRP A 42 7.79 -18.21 -11.48
C TRP A 42 9.30 -18.03 -11.69
N ARG A 43 9.99 -17.75 -10.58
CA ARG A 43 11.45 -17.57 -10.52
C ARG A 43 11.97 -18.16 -9.22
N ILE A 44 13.16 -18.75 -9.29
CA ILE A 44 13.93 -19.14 -8.12
C ILE A 44 14.96 -18.04 -7.88
N SER A 45 14.91 -17.36 -6.73
CA SER A 45 15.85 -16.32 -6.32
C SER A 45 16.38 -16.64 -4.92
N GLN A 46 17.70 -16.75 -4.76
CA GLN A 46 18.37 -16.98 -3.47
C GLN A 46 17.72 -18.09 -2.63
N ASP A 47 17.51 -19.26 -3.24
CA ASP A 47 16.83 -20.42 -2.65
C ASP A 47 15.36 -20.22 -2.28
N VAL A 48 14.71 -19.15 -2.74
CA VAL A 48 13.27 -18.92 -2.57
C VAL A 48 12.57 -19.04 -3.92
N VAL A 49 11.51 -19.87 -3.97
CA VAL A 49 10.65 -20.01 -5.15
C VAL A 49 9.50 -19.03 -5.04
N GLU A 50 9.43 -18.07 -5.96
CA GLU A 50 8.38 -17.07 -6.00
C GLU A 50 7.63 -17.13 -7.32
N VAL A 51 6.32 -16.92 -7.26
CA VAL A 51 5.45 -16.78 -8.43
C VAL A 51 4.93 -15.35 -8.43
N THR A 52 5.15 -14.63 -9.51
CA THR A 52 4.71 -13.24 -9.69
C THR A 52 3.68 -13.15 -10.81
N ARG A 53 2.54 -12.49 -10.55
CA ARG A 53 1.56 -12.18 -11.59
C ARG A 53 2.16 -11.20 -12.59
N THR A 54 2.10 -11.52 -13.89
CA THR A 54 2.67 -10.69 -14.96
C THR A 54 1.96 -9.33 -15.07
N ASN A 55 0.67 -9.30 -14.78
CA ASN A 55 -0.06 -8.06 -14.57
C ASN A 55 -0.06 -7.78 -13.06
N LYS A 56 0.70 -6.75 -12.62
CA LYS A 56 0.40 -6.01 -11.39
C LYS A 56 -1.00 -5.43 -11.57
N THR A 57 -2.00 -6.29 -11.41
CA THR A 57 -3.39 -5.96 -11.64
C THR A 57 -3.69 -4.96 -10.54
N VAL A 58 -4.09 -3.74 -10.92
CA VAL A 58 -4.71 -2.74 -10.04
C VAL A 58 -5.62 -3.49 -9.08
N ALA A 59 -5.13 -3.75 -7.87
CA ALA A 59 -5.62 -4.87 -7.08
C ALA A 59 -6.82 -4.40 -6.28
N PRO A 60 -8.02 -4.98 -6.47
CA PRO A 60 -9.07 -4.90 -5.46
C PRO A 60 -8.75 -5.79 -4.23
N ALA A 61 -7.73 -6.64 -4.31
CA ALA A 61 -7.44 -7.69 -3.32
C ALA A 61 -6.05 -7.60 -2.67
N GLN A 62 -5.31 -6.50 -2.86
CA GLN A 62 -4.06 -6.32 -2.12
C GLN A 62 -4.42 -5.85 -0.71
N VAL A 63 -4.51 -6.81 0.20
CA VAL A 63 -4.59 -6.52 1.64
C VAL A 63 -3.35 -5.73 2.00
N LEU A 64 -3.54 -4.49 2.46
CA LEU A 64 -2.51 -3.64 3.02
C LEU A 64 -1.73 -4.41 4.08
N ARG A 65 -0.41 -4.51 3.94
CA ARG A 65 0.42 -5.19 4.95
C ARG A 65 0.93 -4.18 5.96
N LEU A 66 1.24 -4.67 7.14
CA LEU A 66 1.90 -3.88 8.17
C LEU A 66 3.26 -3.39 7.65
N GLY A 67 3.51 -2.09 7.78
CA GLY A 67 4.73 -1.45 7.31
C GLY A 67 4.72 -1.04 5.84
N ASP A 68 3.69 -1.37 5.06
CA ASP A 68 3.57 -0.89 3.68
C ASP A 68 3.46 0.64 3.66
N ILE A 69 4.16 1.25 2.70
CA ILE A 69 4.10 2.69 2.46
C ILE A 69 2.92 2.97 1.55
N VAL A 70 2.01 3.82 2.00
CA VAL A 70 0.79 4.19 1.30
C VAL A 70 0.75 5.67 0.99
N ILE A 71 0.05 6.02 -0.09
CA ILE A 71 -0.33 7.39 -0.42
C ILE A 71 -1.82 7.51 -0.18
N CYS A 72 -2.17 8.48 0.66
CA CYS A 72 -3.53 8.73 1.08
C CYS A 72 -3.90 10.21 0.89
N ARG A 73 -5.19 10.48 0.68
CA ARG A 73 -5.76 11.82 0.58
C ARG A 73 -6.48 12.14 1.87
N VAL A 74 -6.26 13.34 2.41
CA VAL A 74 -6.96 13.81 3.62
C VAL A 74 -8.43 14.08 3.28
N ALA A 75 -9.34 13.34 3.91
CA ALA A 75 -10.78 13.51 3.75
C ALA A 75 -11.34 14.48 4.79
N LYS A 76 -11.06 14.21 6.07
CA LYS A 76 -11.57 15.02 7.18
C LYS A 76 -10.55 15.09 8.31
N ILE A 77 -10.46 16.27 8.93
CA ILE A 77 -9.58 16.54 10.06
C ILE A 77 -10.42 16.72 11.32
N THR A 78 -9.95 16.15 12.41
CA THR A 78 -10.47 16.33 13.77
C THR A 78 -9.27 16.68 14.67
N SER A 79 -9.47 17.36 15.79
CA SER A 79 -8.37 17.83 16.64
C SER A 79 -7.42 16.73 17.14
N ARG A 80 -7.89 15.48 17.24
CA ARG A 80 -7.08 14.32 17.69
C ARG A 80 -6.77 13.29 16.61
N GLN A 81 -7.43 13.35 15.46
CA GLN A 81 -7.31 12.34 14.41
C GLN A 81 -7.64 12.90 13.02
N VAL A 82 -7.00 12.35 12.00
CA VAL A 82 -7.23 12.68 10.60
C VAL A 82 -7.75 11.45 9.89
N MET A 83 -8.94 11.56 9.30
CA MET A 83 -9.50 10.57 8.39
C MET A 83 -8.93 10.79 6.99
N VAL A 84 -8.37 9.74 6.43
CA VAL A 84 -7.74 9.74 5.13
C VAL A 84 -8.25 8.59 4.26
N ASP A 85 -8.22 8.77 2.96
CA ASP A 85 -8.55 7.76 1.96
C ASP A 85 -7.26 7.26 1.32
N ILE A 86 -6.95 5.97 1.45
CA ILE A 86 -5.76 5.34 0.87
C ILE A 86 -5.99 5.09 -0.61
N LEU A 87 -5.17 5.69 -1.46
CA LEU A 87 -5.28 5.62 -2.93
C LEU A 87 -4.27 4.65 -3.55
N CYS A 88 -3.05 4.61 -2.99
CA CYS A 88 -1.96 3.80 -3.54
C CYS A 88 -1.19 3.09 -2.44
N VAL A 89 -0.68 1.90 -2.75
CA VAL A 89 0.21 1.10 -1.91
C VAL A 89 1.53 0.89 -2.66
N GLY A 90 2.61 1.51 -2.19
CA GLY A 90 3.89 1.54 -2.88
C GLY A 90 3.73 2.09 -4.30
N GLU A 91 3.96 1.23 -5.29
CA GLU A 91 3.85 1.56 -6.73
C GLU A 91 2.49 1.19 -7.34
N THR A 92 1.60 0.57 -6.57
CA THR A 92 0.34 0.03 -7.09
C THR A 92 -0.82 0.93 -6.69
N VAL A 93 -1.59 1.38 -7.69
CA VAL A 93 -2.82 2.16 -7.47
C VAL A 93 -3.94 1.19 -7.09
N LEU A 94 -4.72 1.54 -6.08
CA LEU A 94 -5.91 0.81 -5.67
C LEU A 94 -7.11 1.24 -6.52
N LYS A 95 -8.01 0.31 -6.83
CA LYS A 95 -9.26 0.63 -7.54
C LYS A 95 -10.25 1.38 -6.65
N GLU A 96 -10.32 0.97 -5.40
CA GLU A 96 -11.19 1.53 -4.37
C GLU A 96 -10.33 2.11 -3.26
N ALA A 97 -10.73 3.27 -2.75
CA ALA A 97 -9.99 3.89 -1.67
C ALA A 97 -10.33 3.22 -0.34
N PHE A 98 -9.31 2.82 0.42
CA PHE A 98 -9.51 2.27 1.75
C PHE A 98 -9.50 3.40 2.79
N PRO A 99 -10.48 3.46 3.69
CA PRO A 99 -10.45 4.41 4.81
C PRO A 99 -9.27 4.12 5.76
N GLY A 100 -8.59 5.17 6.17
CA GLY A 100 -7.50 5.16 7.14
C GLY A 100 -7.62 6.29 8.15
N THR A 101 -6.98 6.12 9.29
CA THR A 101 -6.94 7.09 10.37
C THR A 101 -5.50 7.32 10.82
N ILE A 102 -5.09 8.58 10.88
CA ILE A 102 -3.82 9.01 11.48
C ILE A 102 -4.15 9.69 12.82
N ARG A 103 -3.57 9.21 13.92
CA ARG A 103 -3.77 9.79 15.25
C ARG A 103 -2.71 10.83 15.57
N LEU A 104 -2.99 11.69 16.55
CA LEU A 104 -2.03 12.69 17.05
C LEU A 104 -0.69 12.09 17.47
N GLU A 105 -0.73 10.97 18.21
CA GLU A 105 0.46 10.25 18.64
C GLU A 105 1.32 9.71 17.48
N ASP A 106 0.73 9.50 16.29
CA ASP A 106 1.37 8.80 15.18
C ASP A 106 1.96 9.76 14.11
N VAL A 107 1.89 11.08 14.32
CA VAL A 107 2.36 12.05 13.32
C VAL A 107 3.86 12.31 13.39
N ARG A 108 4.42 12.48 14.60
CA ARG A 108 5.85 12.74 14.83
C ARG A 108 6.34 11.94 16.04
N ASN A 109 7.57 11.45 15.99
CA ASN A 109 8.21 10.80 17.14
C ASN A 109 8.67 11.79 18.23
N HIS A 110 8.77 13.08 17.90
CA HIS A 110 9.26 14.13 18.79
C HIS A 110 8.28 15.32 18.78
N ASP A 111 8.12 15.99 19.93
CA ASP A 111 7.23 17.14 20.12
C ASP A 111 5.75 16.88 19.79
N ILE A 112 5.21 15.71 20.18
CA ILE A 112 3.79 15.35 19.97
C ILE A 112 2.86 16.37 20.64
N ASP A 113 3.22 16.88 21.82
CA ASP A 113 2.36 17.75 22.64
C ASP A 113 2.20 19.18 22.07
N LYS A 114 3.08 19.60 21.16
CA LYS A 114 3.01 20.93 20.52
C LYS A 114 2.36 20.87 19.14
N LEU A 115 1.99 19.68 18.68
CA LEU A 115 1.51 19.49 17.32
C LEU A 115 0.03 19.86 17.21
N VAL A 116 -0.28 20.81 16.34
CA VAL A 116 -1.67 21.12 15.96
C VAL A 116 -1.98 20.49 14.60
N MET A 117 -2.98 19.61 14.56
CA MET A 117 -3.35 18.87 13.33
C MET A 117 -3.76 19.78 12.18
N GLU A 118 -4.48 20.85 12.49
CA GLU A 118 -5.01 21.81 11.52
C GLU A 118 -3.90 22.65 10.86
N GLU A 119 -2.73 22.76 11.50
CA GLU A 119 -1.57 23.46 10.93
C GLU A 119 -0.78 22.57 9.97
N VAL A 120 -0.81 21.25 10.18
CA VAL A 120 -0.02 20.29 9.39
C VAL A 120 -0.81 19.72 8.22
N PHE A 121 -2.10 19.47 8.44
CA PHE A 121 -2.96 18.84 7.45
C PHE A 121 -4.10 19.80 7.05
N SER A 122 -4.47 19.71 5.78
CA SER A 122 -5.64 20.38 5.23
C SER A 122 -6.43 19.39 4.39
N PRO A 123 -7.77 19.50 4.32
CA PRO A 123 -8.59 18.63 3.48
C PRO A 123 -8.11 18.68 2.01
N GLY A 124 -8.06 17.53 1.36
CA GLY A 124 -7.59 17.41 -0.04
C GLY A 124 -6.08 17.29 -0.23
N MET A 125 -5.28 17.38 0.84
CA MET A 125 -3.83 17.11 0.77
C MET A 125 -3.53 15.63 0.47
N LEU A 126 -2.41 15.38 -0.21
CA LEU A 126 -1.84 14.04 -0.32
C LEU A 126 -0.74 13.84 0.74
N VAL A 127 -0.87 12.76 1.49
CA VAL A 127 0.04 12.37 2.57
C VAL A 127 0.59 10.99 2.27
N LYS A 128 1.88 10.82 2.51
CA LYS A 128 2.57 9.54 2.48
C LYS A 128 2.71 9.05 3.91
N ALA A 129 2.13 7.89 4.19
CA ALA A 129 2.13 7.29 5.52
C ALA A 129 2.52 5.81 5.43
N ALA A 130 2.81 5.19 6.56
CA ALA A 130 3.02 3.75 6.67
C ALA A 130 1.87 3.12 7.44
N VAL A 131 1.46 1.92 7.02
CA VAL A 131 0.43 1.14 7.73
C VAL A 131 1.03 0.67 9.06
N LEU A 132 0.49 1.15 10.17
CA LEU A 132 0.90 0.76 11.51
C LEU A 132 0.14 -0.49 11.96
N SER A 133 -1.18 -0.49 11.77
CA SER A 133 -2.03 -1.65 12.06
C SER A 133 -3.27 -1.67 11.17
N PHE A 134 -3.92 -2.84 11.12
CA PHE A 134 -5.23 -3.01 10.48
C PHE A 134 -6.34 -2.18 11.13
N GLY A 135 -6.06 -1.61 12.31
CA GLY A 135 -6.96 -0.75 13.06
C GLY A 135 -8.25 -1.42 13.48
N ASP A 136 -9.36 -0.73 13.24
CA ASP A 136 -10.71 -1.16 13.61
C ASP A 136 -11.41 -1.76 12.38
N THR A 137 -12.62 -2.32 12.55
CA THR A 137 -13.37 -3.06 11.51
C THR A 137 -13.52 -2.32 10.17
N ARG A 138 -13.34 -0.99 10.17
CA ARG A 138 -13.54 -0.11 9.01
C ARG A 138 -12.41 0.87 8.73
N SER A 139 -11.28 0.88 9.46
CA SER A 139 -10.19 1.82 9.12
C SER A 139 -8.82 1.34 9.57
N TYR A 140 -7.84 1.52 8.69
CA TYR A 140 -6.44 1.23 8.96
C TYR A 140 -5.81 2.32 9.81
N PHE A 141 -4.98 1.98 10.80
CA PHE A 141 -4.15 2.98 11.48
C PHE A 141 -2.86 3.21 10.71
N LEU A 142 -2.60 4.48 10.44
CA LEU A 142 -1.47 4.95 9.66
C LEU A 142 -0.57 5.84 10.52
N SER A 143 0.74 5.76 10.28
CA SER A 143 1.72 6.60 10.96
C SER A 143 2.58 7.34 9.94
N THR A 144 2.88 8.60 10.24
CA THR A 144 3.84 9.43 9.49
C THR A 144 5.13 9.67 10.27
N ALA A 145 5.32 8.98 11.41
CA ALA A 145 6.43 9.25 12.30
C ALA A 145 7.79 8.73 11.80
N LYS A 146 7.82 7.93 10.71
CA LYS A 146 9.08 7.49 10.09
C LYS A 146 9.69 8.61 9.23
N PRO A 147 11.04 8.73 9.19
CA PRO A 147 11.72 9.66 8.29
C PRO A 147 11.31 9.42 6.82
N GLY A 148 11.04 10.51 6.08
CA GLY A 148 10.62 10.45 4.67
C GLY A 148 9.13 10.17 4.45
N LEU A 149 8.32 10.16 5.51
CA LEU A 149 6.85 10.19 5.48
C LEU A 149 6.35 11.59 5.83
N GLY A 150 5.14 11.94 5.38
CA GLY A 150 4.55 13.26 5.58
C GLY A 150 3.72 13.74 4.38
N VAL A 151 3.44 15.03 4.34
CA VAL A 151 2.69 15.66 3.25
C VAL A 151 3.53 15.65 1.96
N VAL A 152 2.98 15.11 0.88
CA VAL A 152 3.63 15.06 -0.44
C VAL A 152 3.16 16.19 -1.34
N ARG A 153 1.87 16.53 -1.29
CA ARG A 153 1.28 17.56 -2.13
C ARG A 153 0.22 18.34 -1.37
N GLN A 154 0.30 19.66 -1.46
CA GLN A 154 -0.73 20.57 -0.98
C GLN A 154 -1.87 20.64 -2.02
N PRO A 155 -3.15 20.78 -1.59
CA PRO A 155 -4.24 20.98 -2.51
C PRO A 155 -3.95 22.22 -3.35
N THR A 156 -4.01 22.05 -4.66
CA THR A 156 -3.99 23.18 -5.58
C THR A 156 -5.40 23.72 -5.52
N GLN A 157 -5.60 24.97 -5.07
CA GLN A 157 -6.90 25.64 -5.22
C GLN A 157 -7.28 25.51 -6.68
N GLN A 158 -8.33 24.74 -6.93
CA GLN A 158 -8.88 24.57 -8.25
C GLN A 158 -9.69 25.85 -8.48
N ASP A 159 -9.01 26.92 -8.91
CA ASP A 159 -9.68 28.11 -9.42
C ASP A 159 -10.53 27.64 -10.60
N SER A 160 -11.83 27.53 -10.32
CA SER A 160 -12.87 27.43 -11.32
C SER A 160 -12.80 28.70 -12.16
N GLN A 161 -12.10 28.66 -13.29
CA GLN A 161 -12.35 29.60 -14.38
C GLN A 161 -13.78 29.36 -14.86
N THR A 162 -14.74 30.04 -14.23
CA THR A 162 -15.99 30.43 -14.85
C THR A 162 -15.64 31.28 -16.06
N THR A 163 -15.66 30.66 -17.24
CA THR A 163 -15.74 31.38 -18.51
C THR A 163 -17.19 31.82 -18.67
N ASP A 164 -17.56 32.86 -17.93
CA ASP A 164 -18.73 33.66 -18.26
C ASP A 164 -18.33 34.51 -19.46
N MET A 165 -18.49 33.93 -20.65
CA MET A 165 -18.48 34.71 -21.90
C MET A 165 -19.87 35.30 -22.06
N GLU A 166 -20.04 36.50 -21.49
CA GLU A 166 -21.11 37.43 -21.83
C GLU A 166 -21.02 37.85 -23.30
N THR A 167 -22.20 38.01 -23.86
CA THR A 167 -22.64 38.34 -25.23
C THR A 167 -22.01 39.62 -25.82
N ASP A 168 -21.82 39.62 -27.16
CA ASP A 168 -22.18 40.74 -28.04
C ASP A 168 -22.70 40.17 -29.38
#